data_AF-A0A7W1UC04-F1
#
_entry.id   AF-A0A7W1UC04-F1
#
_cell.length_a   1.000
_cell.length_b   1.000
_cell.length_c   1.000
_cell.angle_alpha   90.00
_cell.angle_beta   90.00
_cell.angle_gamma   90.00
#
_symmetry.space_group_name_H-M   'P 1'
#
loop_
_entity.id
_entity.type
_entity.pdbx_description
1 polymer ?
#
loop_
_entity_poly.entity_id
_entity_poly.type
_entity_poly.pdbx_seq_one_letter_code
_entity_poly.pdbx_strand_id
1 'polypeptide(L)'
;MGQGRGLLNGNARRLLLAAVIIGSAAGAQAAENSEATTQLNDIQAKFGPVLQLEGNAQKEINAIANLLSDDSKLKSIDATKASGEMCMLETVSKHNMVHFNQHPEQTTEDIVYYINPEQFIANGLDVAKLPRHPEKLGEMKPLQWYYYDGSYVEPHQGSQLNKPFVIMSLDVK
;
A
#
# COMPACT_ATOMS: atom_id res chain seq x y z
N MET A 1 -43.88 -11.48 69.78
CA MET A 1 -43.89 -12.29 68.53
C MET A 1 -43.00 -11.57 67.52
N GLY A 2 -41.78 -12.06 67.29
CA GLY A 2 -40.81 -11.33 66.47
C GLY A 2 -39.64 -12.19 66.01
N GLN A 3 -39.70 -12.51 64.71
CA GLN A 3 -38.61 -12.75 63.77
C GLN A 3 -37.65 -13.93 63.99
N GLY A 4 -37.95 -15.01 63.25
CA GLY A 4 -36.93 -15.96 62.79
C GLY A 4 -36.13 -15.35 61.63
N ARG A 5 -34.80 -15.29 61.79
CA ARG A 5 -33.85 -15.07 60.70
C ARG A 5 -33.21 -16.40 60.35
N GLY A 6 -33.56 -16.90 59.16
CA GLY A 6 -33.01 -18.13 58.59
C GLY A 6 -31.51 -18.03 58.37
N LEU A 7 -30.80 -19.08 58.78
CA LEU A 7 -29.42 -19.33 58.42
C LEU A 7 -29.31 -19.54 56.91
N LEU A 8 -28.70 -18.59 56.19
CA LEU A 8 -28.16 -18.87 54.87
C LEU A 8 -26.80 -19.54 55.02
N ASN A 9 -26.80 -20.82 54.69
CA ASN A 9 -25.70 -21.79 54.65
C ASN A 9 -24.43 -21.21 53.98
N GLY A 10 -23.29 -21.26 54.69
CA GLY A 10 -21.98 -20.78 54.22
C GLY A 10 -21.45 -21.44 52.93
N ASN A 11 -22.02 -22.57 52.53
CA ASN A 11 -21.69 -23.28 51.29
C ASN A 11 -22.25 -22.58 50.04
N ALA A 12 -23.39 -21.87 50.15
CA ALA A 12 -23.98 -21.15 49.01
C ALA A 12 -23.12 -19.95 48.57
N ARG A 13 -22.44 -19.29 49.52
CA ARG A 13 -21.55 -18.15 49.25
C ARG A 13 -20.27 -18.53 48.51
N ARG A 14 -19.73 -19.74 48.76
CA ARG A 14 -18.52 -20.23 48.07
C ARG A 14 -18.79 -20.69 46.64
N LEU A 15 -19.96 -21.27 46.37
CA LEU A 15 -20.42 -21.63 45.02
C LEU A 15 -20.67 -20.41 44.13
N LEU A 16 -21.19 -19.31 44.70
CA LEU A 16 -21.39 -18.05 43.98
C LEU A 16 -20.07 -17.37 43.56
N LEU A 17 -19.00 -17.47 44.37
CA LEU A 17 -17.70 -16.89 44.00
C LEU A 17 -16.99 -17.66 42.86
N ALA A 18 -17.09 -19.00 42.86
CA ALA A 18 -16.49 -19.82 41.80
C ALA A 18 -17.18 -19.62 40.43
N ALA A 19 -18.52 -19.46 40.42
CA ALA A 19 -19.26 -19.19 39.19
C ALA A 19 -18.94 -17.81 38.57
N VAL A 20 -18.67 -16.79 39.41
CA VAL A 20 -18.28 -15.45 38.96
C VAL A 20 -16.85 -15.44 38.37
N ILE A 21 -15.92 -16.22 38.91
CA ILE A 21 -14.54 -16.32 38.38
C ILE A 21 -14.50 -17.11 37.06
N ILE A 22 -15.28 -18.18 36.93
CA ILE A 22 -15.37 -18.97 35.69
C ILE A 22 -16.10 -18.19 34.58
N GLY A 23 -17.16 -17.45 34.93
CA GLY A 23 -17.88 -16.59 33.97
C GLY A 23 -17.06 -15.39 33.48
N SER A 24 -16.23 -14.80 34.34
CA SER A 24 -15.34 -13.69 33.95
C SER A 24 -14.16 -14.15 33.10
N ALA A 25 -13.59 -15.33 33.36
CA ALA A 25 -12.56 -15.92 32.49
C ALA A 25 -13.11 -16.31 31.11
N ALA A 26 -14.30 -16.91 31.04
CA ALA A 26 -14.95 -17.25 29.77
C ALA A 26 -15.35 -16.00 28.96
N GLY A 27 -15.81 -14.94 29.63
CA GLY A 27 -16.14 -13.65 29.00
C GLY A 27 -14.89 -12.92 28.46
N ALA A 28 -13.79 -12.92 29.21
CA ALA A 28 -12.52 -12.35 28.75
C ALA A 28 -11.95 -13.13 27.55
N GLN A 29 -11.95 -14.47 27.61
CA GLN A 29 -11.48 -15.31 26.51
C GLN A 29 -12.34 -15.17 25.23
N ALA A 30 -13.65 -15.02 25.38
CA ALA A 30 -14.56 -14.80 24.26
C ALA A 30 -14.38 -13.40 23.63
N ALA A 31 -14.13 -12.37 24.46
CA ALA A 31 -13.83 -11.03 23.99
C ALA A 31 -12.48 -10.97 23.25
N GLU A 32 -11.43 -11.59 23.80
CA GLU A 32 -10.11 -11.71 23.16
C GLU A 32 -10.19 -12.48 21.83
N ASN A 33 -10.94 -13.59 21.78
CA ASN A 33 -11.14 -14.34 20.54
C ASN A 33 -11.92 -13.55 19.48
N SER A 34 -12.91 -12.75 19.90
CA SER A 34 -13.67 -11.87 19.01
C SER A 34 -12.79 -10.75 18.44
N GLU A 35 -11.93 -10.16 19.26
CA GLU A 35 -10.99 -9.12 18.85
C GLU A 35 -9.94 -9.67 17.89
N ALA A 36 -9.34 -10.83 18.21
CA ALA A 36 -8.37 -11.50 17.34
C ALA A 36 -8.97 -11.89 15.99
N THR A 37 -10.22 -12.36 15.97
CA THR A 37 -10.95 -12.68 14.72
C THR A 37 -11.18 -11.43 13.88
N THR A 38 -11.54 -10.31 14.52
CA THR A 38 -11.74 -9.03 13.84
C THR A 38 -10.43 -8.53 13.23
N GLN A 39 -9.33 -8.57 13.99
CA GLN A 39 -8.00 -8.20 13.51
C GLN A 39 -7.53 -9.08 12.34
N LEU A 40 -7.77 -10.39 12.41
CA LEU A 40 -7.44 -11.31 11.32
C LEU A 40 -8.22 -10.98 10.04
N ASN A 41 -9.52 -10.72 10.16
CA ASN A 41 -10.36 -10.33 9.03
C ASN A 41 -9.88 -9.01 8.42
N ASP A 42 -9.50 -8.03 9.24
CA ASP A 42 -8.97 -6.75 8.78
C ASP A 42 -7.64 -6.90 8.03
N ILE A 43 -6.74 -7.76 8.54
CA ILE A 43 -5.47 -8.07 7.87
C ILE A 43 -5.73 -8.76 6.53
N GLN A 44 -6.63 -9.73 6.49
CA GLN A 44 -6.99 -10.43 5.25
C GLN A 44 -7.66 -9.49 4.23
N ALA A 45 -8.50 -8.56 4.68
CA ALA A 45 -9.12 -7.57 3.81
C ALA A 45 -8.08 -6.60 3.23
N LYS A 46 -7.11 -6.13 4.04
CA LYS A 46 -6.09 -5.17 3.62
C LYS A 46 -4.98 -5.78 2.77
N PHE A 47 -4.58 -7.01 3.08
CA PHE A 47 -3.40 -7.65 2.48
C PHE A 47 -3.72 -8.95 1.74
N GLY A 48 -5.00 -9.24 1.46
CA GLY A 48 -5.46 -10.47 0.82
C GLY A 48 -4.63 -10.91 -0.39
N PRO A 49 -4.38 -10.03 -1.38
CA PRO A 49 -3.54 -10.37 -2.53
C PRO A 49 -2.10 -10.75 -2.14
N VAL A 50 -1.50 -10.03 -1.19
CA VAL A 50 -0.12 -10.28 -0.70
C VAL A 50 -0.04 -11.60 0.06
N LEU A 51 -1.05 -11.91 0.89
CA LEU A 51 -1.10 -13.12 1.70
C LEU A 51 -1.29 -14.40 0.88
N GLN A 52 -1.77 -14.29 -0.36
CA GLN A 52 -1.92 -15.41 -1.29
C GLN A 52 -0.64 -15.70 -2.08
N LEU A 53 0.38 -14.84 -2.01
CA LEU A 53 1.62 -15.04 -2.75
C LEU A 53 2.47 -16.14 -2.13
N GLU A 54 3.01 -17.00 -2.98
CA GLU A 54 3.93 -18.07 -2.60
C GLU A 54 5.23 -18.01 -3.42
N GLY A 55 6.26 -18.73 -2.96
CA GLY A 55 7.50 -18.91 -3.72
C GLY A 55 8.23 -17.59 -4.01
N ASN A 56 8.52 -17.33 -5.30
CA ASN A 56 9.30 -16.16 -5.71
C ASN A 56 8.50 -14.86 -5.61
N ALA A 57 7.19 -14.87 -5.90
CA ALA A 57 6.36 -13.67 -5.81
C ALA A 57 6.31 -13.13 -4.37
N GLN A 58 6.20 -14.03 -3.38
CA GLN A 58 6.28 -13.65 -1.97
C GLN A 58 7.62 -13.02 -1.61
N LYS A 59 8.73 -13.62 -2.07
CA LYS A 59 10.08 -13.09 -1.81
C LYS A 59 10.28 -11.71 -2.42
N GLU A 60 9.75 -11.47 -3.60
CA GLU A 60 9.84 -10.20 -4.31
C GLU A 60 9.06 -9.09 -3.58
N ILE A 61 7.80 -9.33 -3.23
CA ILE A 61 7.01 -8.36 -2.45
C ILE A 61 7.65 -8.09 -1.09
N ASN A 62 8.23 -9.09 -0.42
CA ASN A 62 8.96 -8.88 0.82
C ASN A 62 10.22 -8.01 0.63
N ALA A 63 10.94 -8.16 -0.48
CA ALA A 63 12.08 -7.31 -0.81
C ALA A 63 11.65 -5.85 -1.01
N ILE A 64 10.56 -5.62 -1.75
CA ILE A 64 9.98 -4.29 -1.95
C ILE A 64 9.51 -3.69 -0.62
N ALA A 65 8.83 -4.46 0.23
CA ALA A 65 8.38 -4.00 1.54
C ALA A 65 9.54 -3.54 2.43
N ASN A 66 10.64 -4.30 2.47
CA ASN A 66 11.85 -3.91 3.19
C ASN A 66 12.47 -2.61 2.65
N LEU A 67 12.42 -2.43 1.32
CA LEU A 67 12.86 -1.22 0.65
C LEU A 67 11.95 -0.01 0.90
N LEU A 68 10.73 -0.18 1.41
CA LEU A 68 9.82 0.93 1.75
C LEU A 68 9.81 1.27 3.26
N SER A 69 10.70 0.67 4.05
CA SER A 69 10.82 0.94 5.49
C SER A 69 11.25 2.39 5.78
N ASP A 70 10.97 2.86 7.00
CA ASP A 70 11.14 4.27 7.40
C ASP A 70 12.56 4.84 7.19
N ASP A 71 13.59 3.99 7.26
CA ASP A 71 14.99 4.38 7.06
C ASP A 71 15.46 4.31 5.60
N SER A 72 14.60 3.87 4.69
CA SER A 72 14.93 3.69 3.28
C SER A 72 15.07 4.99 2.49
N LYS A 73 15.75 4.90 1.36
CA LYS A 73 15.79 5.94 0.33
C LYS A 73 14.66 5.84 -0.69
N LEU A 74 13.60 5.09 -0.37
CA LEU A 74 12.37 5.04 -1.15
C LEU A 74 11.19 5.49 -0.30
N LYS A 75 10.26 6.22 -0.90
CA LYS A 75 9.04 6.70 -0.26
C LYS A 75 7.83 6.36 -1.12
N SER A 76 6.78 5.85 -0.49
CA SER A 76 5.46 5.71 -1.11
C SER A 76 4.71 7.06 -1.08
N ILE A 77 4.13 7.42 -2.22
CA ILE A 77 3.29 8.60 -2.42
C ILE A 77 1.97 8.12 -3.01
N ASP A 78 0.87 8.58 -2.41
CA ASP A 78 -0.47 8.36 -2.92
C ASP A 78 -0.77 9.37 -4.04
N ALA A 79 -0.76 8.90 -5.29
CA ALA A 79 -1.15 9.66 -6.47
C ALA A 79 -2.54 9.23 -7.00
N THR A 80 -3.29 8.45 -6.23
CA THR A 80 -4.52 7.78 -6.71
C THR A 80 -5.61 8.77 -7.10
N LYS A 81 -5.64 9.95 -6.47
CA LYS A 81 -6.56 11.02 -6.84
C LYS A 81 -6.30 11.56 -8.26
N ALA A 82 -5.06 11.54 -8.72
CA ALA A 82 -4.68 12.02 -10.05
C ALA A 82 -4.89 10.93 -11.12
N SER A 83 -4.41 9.71 -10.85
CA SER A 83 -4.29 8.67 -11.88
C SER A 83 -4.71 7.26 -11.46
N GLY A 84 -5.13 7.07 -10.20
CA GLY A 84 -5.36 5.73 -9.64
C GLY A 84 -4.06 4.97 -9.34
N GLU A 85 -2.92 5.65 -9.24
CA GLU A 85 -1.61 5.02 -9.06
C GLU A 85 -0.98 5.27 -7.69
N MET A 86 -0.16 4.31 -7.27
CA MET A 86 0.80 4.48 -6.18
C MET A 86 2.18 4.79 -6.74
N CYS A 87 2.83 5.83 -6.23
CA CYS A 87 4.16 6.25 -6.66
C CYS A 87 5.22 5.79 -5.64
N MET A 88 6.24 5.11 -6.13
CA MET A 88 7.46 4.78 -5.40
C MET A 88 8.57 5.74 -5.83
N LEU A 89 8.88 6.72 -4.98
CA LEU A 89 9.87 7.77 -5.23
C LEU A 89 11.22 7.46 -4.58
N GLU A 90 12.30 7.52 -5.36
CA GLU A 90 13.67 7.56 -4.86
C GLU A 90 13.94 8.94 -4.22
N THR A 91 14.36 8.97 -2.95
CA THR A 91 14.38 10.19 -2.13
C THR A 91 15.72 10.91 -2.07
N VAL A 92 16.83 10.32 -2.54
CA VAL A 92 18.14 10.98 -2.62
C VAL A 92 18.11 12.07 -3.69
N SER A 93 17.69 11.74 -4.91
CA SER A 93 17.61 12.67 -6.05
C SER A 93 16.22 13.27 -6.26
N LYS A 94 15.18 12.55 -5.83
CA LYS A 94 13.77 12.87 -6.16
C LYS A 94 13.59 13.04 -7.67
N HIS A 95 14.26 12.18 -8.44
CA HIS A 95 14.35 12.27 -9.89
C HIS A 95 14.24 10.89 -10.56
N ASN A 96 13.94 9.85 -9.78
CA ASN A 96 13.53 8.56 -10.30
C ASN A 96 12.31 8.10 -9.49
N MET A 97 11.28 7.64 -10.19
CA MET A 97 10.10 7.08 -9.55
C MET A 97 9.43 6.03 -10.45
N VAL A 98 8.64 5.17 -9.83
CA VAL A 98 7.84 4.16 -10.51
C VAL A 98 6.41 4.28 -10.02
N HIS A 99 5.46 4.34 -10.93
CA HIS A 99 4.04 4.30 -10.62
C HIS A 99 3.50 2.90 -10.88
N PHE A 100 2.62 2.45 -10.00
CA PHE A 100 1.87 1.21 -10.15
C PHE A 100 0.38 1.53 -10.10
N ASN A 101 -0.35 1.18 -11.15
CA ASN A 101 -1.79 1.38 -11.19
C ASN A 101 -2.50 0.43 -10.21
N GLN A 102 -3.49 0.93 -9.46
CA GLN A 102 -4.31 0.10 -8.57
C GLN A 102 -5.32 -0.76 -9.34
N HIS A 103 -5.61 -0.38 -10.58
CA HIS A 103 -6.58 -0.99 -11.47
C HIS A 103 -5.94 -1.26 -12.84
N PRO A 104 -4.87 -2.09 -12.91
CA PRO A 104 -4.16 -2.34 -14.15
C PRO A 104 -5.11 -2.83 -15.25
N GLU A 105 -6.17 -3.58 -14.94
CA GLU A 105 -7.18 -4.04 -15.90
C GLU A 105 -7.90 -2.93 -16.68
N GLN A 106 -7.82 -1.67 -16.24
CA GLN A 106 -8.53 -0.52 -16.82
C GLN A 106 -7.63 0.39 -17.67
N THR A 107 -6.33 0.09 -17.78
CA THR A 107 -5.35 0.91 -18.50
C THR A 107 -4.35 0.03 -19.27
N THR A 108 -3.52 0.65 -20.12
CA THR A 108 -2.29 0.04 -20.67
C THR A 108 -1.04 0.64 -20.03
N GLU A 109 -1.23 1.51 -19.04
CA GLU A 109 -0.18 2.17 -18.25
C GLU A 109 -0.13 1.53 -16.85
N ASP A 110 0.03 0.20 -16.81
CA ASP A 110 0.00 -0.57 -15.55
C ASP A 110 1.16 -0.18 -14.64
N ILE A 111 2.33 0.02 -15.24
CA ILE A 111 3.54 0.50 -14.59
C ILE A 111 4.10 1.67 -15.41
N VAL A 112 4.41 2.79 -14.76
CA VAL A 112 5.05 3.94 -15.42
C VAL A 112 6.38 4.28 -14.76
N TYR A 113 7.45 4.23 -15.53
CA TYR A 113 8.79 4.58 -15.08
C TYR A 113 9.09 6.03 -15.40
N TYR A 114 9.64 6.74 -14.43
CA TYR A 114 10.16 8.09 -14.57
C TYR A 114 11.63 8.05 -14.22
N ILE A 115 12.48 8.38 -15.18
CA ILE A 115 13.93 8.25 -15.03
C ILE A 115 14.59 9.61 -15.28
N ASN A 116 15.58 9.95 -14.44
CA ASN A 116 16.40 11.14 -14.62
C ASN A 116 17.17 11.04 -15.96
N PRO A 117 16.93 11.94 -16.92
CA PRO A 117 17.54 11.85 -18.24
C PRO A 117 19.00 12.32 -18.27
N GLU A 118 19.52 12.95 -17.21
CA GLU A 118 20.83 13.62 -17.19
C GLU A 118 21.97 12.72 -17.68
N GLN A 119 22.09 11.51 -17.11
CA GLN A 119 23.14 10.57 -17.51
C GLN A 119 22.90 9.98 -18.90
N PHE A 120 21.65 9.84 -19.33
CA PHE A 120 21.35 9.36 -20.68
C PHE A 120 21.75 10.39 -21.73
N ILE A 121 21.44 11.67 -21.48
CA ILE A 121 21.83 12.80 -22.33
C ILE A 121 23.36 12.90 -22.39
N ALA A 122 24.04 12.82 -21.24
CA ALA A 122 25.49 12.83 -21.19
C ALA A 122 26.14 11.69 -22.01
N ASN A 123 25.43 10.57 -22.15
CA ASN A 123 25.86 9.41 -22.95
C ASN A 123 25.30 9.39 -24.38
N GLY A 124 24.69 10.48 -24.85
CA GLY A 124 24.29 10.66 -26.24
C GLY A 124 22.81 10.44 -26.56
N LEU A 125 21.93 10.31 -25.55
CA LEU A 125 20.48 10.37 -25.78
C LEU A 125 20.08 11.77 -26.26
N ASP A 126 19.52 11.83 -27.46
CA ASP A 126 18.94 13.04 -28.03
C ASP A 126 17.44 13.11 -27.72
N VAL A 127 17.10 13.78 -26.62
CA VAL A 127 15.69 13.88 -26.15
C VAL A 127 14.78 14.61 -27.13
N ALA A 128 15.31 15.42 -28.05
CA ALA A 128 14.51 16.08 -29.09
C ALA A 128 13.96 15.10 -30.12
N LYS A 129 14.51 13.88 -30.19
CA LYS A 129 14.00 12.78 -31.03
C LYS A 129 12.95 11.92 -30.34
N LEU A 130 12.74 12.09 -29.04
CA LEU A 130 11.69 11.39 -28.33
C LEU A 130 10.35 12.13 -28.52
N PRO A 131 9.23 11.42 -28.63
CA PRO A 131 7.93 12.05 -28.57
C PRO A 131 7.76 12.76 -27.21
N ARG A 132 7.07 13.91 -27.23
CA ARG A 132 6.62 14.58 -26.01
C ARG A 132 5.69 13.65 -25.23
N HIS A 133 5.85 13.60 -23.92
CA HIS A 133 4.96 12.85 -23.03
C HIS A 133 3.50 13.34 -23.17
N PRO A 134 2.51 12.45 -23.32
CA PRO A 134 1.11 12.84 -23.44
C PRO A 134 0.63 13.65 -22.21
N GLU A 135 -0.38 14.50 -22.41
CA GLU A 135 -0.97 15.31 -21.32
C GLU A 135 -2.19 14.64 -20.68
N LYS A 136 -2.59 13.46 -21.18
CA LYS A 136 -3.72 12.68 -20.67
C LYS A 136 -3.31 11.26 -20.39
N LEU A 137 -3.93 10.69 -19.36
CA LEU A 137 -3.82 9.27 -19.01
C LEU A 137 -4.33 8.38 -20.14
N GLY A 138 -3.71 7.23 -20.32
CA GLY A 138 -4.07 6.23 -21.33
C GLY A 138 -3.65 6.57 -22.77
N GLU A 139 -2.92 7.66 -22.99
CA GLU A 139 -2.41 8.04 -24.32
C GLU A 139 -0.95 7.59 -24.54
N MET A 140 -0.26 7.06 -23.52
CA MET A 140 1.05 6.47 -23.69
C MET A 140 0.95 5.14 -24.43
N LYS A 141 1.85 4.93 -25.39
CA LYS A 141 2.08 3.62 -26.01
C LYS A 141 3.02 2.82 -25.11
N PRO A 142 2.65 1.59 -24.70
CA PRO A 142 3.56 0.74 -23.92
C PRO A 142 4.90 0.55 -24.63
N LEU A 143 5.99 0.49 -23.84
CA LEU A 143 7.37 0.34 -24.29
C LEU A 143 7.92 1.50 -25.17
N GLN A 144 7.16 2.58 -25.36
CA GLN A 144 7.64 3.79 -26.00
C GLN A 144 8.28 4.71 -24.95
N TRP A 145 9.49 5.19 -25.25
CA TRP A 145 10.11 6.27 -24.47
C TRP A 145 9.53 7.62 -24.89
N TYR A 146 9.17 8.42 -23.89
CA TYR A 146 8.71 9.80 -24.02
C TYR A 146 9.66 10.74 -23.27
N TYR A 147 9.65 12.01 -23.67
CA TYR A 147 10.31 13.09 -22.95
C TYR A 147 9.29 14.05 -22.35
N TYR A 148 9.40 14.30 -21.05
CA TYR A 148 8.69 15.34 -20.33
C TYR A 148 9.71 16.39 -19.89
N ASP A 149 9.44 17.67 -20.15
CA ASP A 149 10.41 18.75 -19.95
C ASP A 149 10.26 19.48 -18.60
N GLY A 150 9.26 19.13 -17.79
CA GLY A 150 8.98 19.82 -16.52
C GLY A 150 8.05 21.02 -16.62
N SER A 151 7.56 21.38 -17.81
CA SER A 151 6.89 22.67 -18.05
C SER A 151 5.36 22.66 -17.89
N TYR A 152 4.74 21.48 -17.84
CA TYR A 152 3.28 21.33 -17.75
C TYR A 152 2.86 20.35 -16.66
N VAL A 153 1.57 20.30 -16.34
CA VAL A 153 1.01 19.35 -15.37
C VAL A 153 1.22 17.94 -15.90
N GLU A 154 1.96 17.13 -15.15
CA GLU A 154 2.18 15.73 -15.49
C GLU A 154 0.94 14.92 -15.07
N PRO A 155 0.30 14.15 -15.99
CA PRO A 155 -1.02 13.57 -15.75
C PRO A 155 -1.05 12.51 -14.64
N HIS A 156 0.02 11.76 -14.44
CA HIS A 156 0.08 10.71 -13.42
C HIS A 156 0.29 11.25 -11.99
N GLN A 157 0.96 12.40 -11.87
CA GLN A 157 1.19 13.09 -10.61
C GLN A 157 0.12 14.14 -10.30
N GLY A 158 -0.60 14.61 -11.33
CA GLY A 158 -1.59 15.69 -11.21
C GLY A 158 -0.99 17.04 -10.83
N SER A 159 0.33 17.22 -10.99
CA SER A 159 1.05 18.45 -10.69
C SER A 159 2.24 18.66 -11.64
N GLN A 160 2.76 19.88 -11.69
CA GLN A 160 3.98 20.17 -12.45
C GLN A 160 5.22 19.75 -11.65
N LEU A 161 6.07 18.92 -12.25
CA LEU A 161 7.23 18.34 -11.56
C LEU A 161 8.48 19.24 -11.61
N ASN A 162 8.50 20.26 -12.46
CA ASN A 162 9.59 21.24 -12.59
C ASN A 162 10.98 20.61 -12.85
N LYS A 163 11.00 19.39 -13.39
CA LYS A 163 12.20 18.63 -13.74
C LYS A 163 11.92 17.81 -15.00
N PRO A 164 12.93 17.58 -15.85
CA PRO A 164 12.76 16.75 -17.02
C PRO A 164 12.81 15.26 -16.67
N PHE A 165 12.07 14.43 -17.38
CA PHE A 165 12.06 12.98 -17.23
C PHE A 165 12.06 12.31 -18.60
N VAL A 166 12.69 11.14 -18.70
CA VAL A 166 12.31 10.15 -19.72
C VAL A 166 11.35 9.16 -19.09
N ILE A 167 10.22 8.94 -19.77
CA ILE A 167 9.06 8.25 -19.22
C ILE A 167 8.69 7.08 -20.14
N MET A 168 8.37 5.94 -19.57
CA MET A 168 7.91 4.75 -20.31
C MET A 168 6.85 4.01 -19.50
N SER A 169 5.78 3.58 -20.17
CA SER A 169 4.78 2.69 -19.59
C SER A 169 5.00 1.23 -19.98
N LEU A 170 4.59 0.31 -19.11
CA LEU A 170 4.45 -1.12 -19.38
C LEU A 170 2.98 -1.53 -19.26
N ASP A 171 2.56 -2.39 -20.19
CA ASP A 171 1.33 -3.18 -20.11
C ASP A 171 1.76 -4.62 -19.80
N VAL A 172 1.31 -5.18 -18.67
CA VAL A 172 1.78 -6.48 -18.17
C VAL A 172 0.82 -7.63 -18.48
N LYS A 173 -0.11 -7.41 -19.42
CA LYS A 173 -1.12 -8.39 -19.85
C LYS A 173 -0.73 -9.14 -21.12
#